data_AF-A0A1F7IDC8-F1
#
_entry.id   AF-A0A1F7IDC8-F1
#
_cell.length_a   1.000
_cell.length_b   1.000
_cell.length_c   1.000
_cell.angle_alpha   90.00
_cell.angle_beta   90.00
_cell.angle_gamma   90.00
#
_symmetry.space_group_name_H-M   'P 1'
#
loop_
_entity.id
_entity.type
_entity.pdbx_description
1 polymer ?
#
loop_
_entity_poly.entity_id
_entity_poly.type
_entity_poly.pdbx_seq_one_letter_code
_entity_poly.pdbx_strand_id
1 'polypeptide(L)'
;MLKQTRLRKTHYFERKYQVLNAQELATLWHPSGFLLAGIKNIAWGKTLSGEPPESLPVVPASNNPQGLQAQEKKDVNFFAKTEFKNKETIFGIKTPDRRKHVYIIGKTGAGKSTLIANMAIDDIRKDRGIGIIDPHGDLSEVILDYIPKRRLNDVVYLEPFDTERPFSLNVLEVRNKQQKELVASGIVSIFNKIYKESWGPRLEYILRNVILTLLESPGTTLVDILPLLSHKEYRKKIVSKLQDPVLKSFWEKEFEKMPDRLRAEAISPIQNKVGQFVTSKMIRNILGKPKSSIDLEQIMNEGKILILNLSQGKLGEDSAALLGAMIITQIQLAAMNRSFIKEEERKDFFLYVDEFQNFATTSFVKILSEARKYRLALTLAK
;
A
#
# COMPACT_ATOMS: atom_id res chain seq x y z
N MET A 1 48.51 -30.04 -17.32
CA MET A 1 48.70 -29.84 -15.86
C MET A 1 47.74 -30.65 -14.99
N LEU A 2 46.41 -30.52 -15.11
CA LEU A 2 45.44 -31.24 -14.24
C LEU A 2 45.51 -32.78 -14.24
N LYS A 3 45.91 -33.41 -15.36
CA LYS A 3 46.10 -34.88 -15.42
C LYS A 3 47.28 -35.38 -14.57
N GLN A 4 48.33 -34.58 -14.39
CA GLN A 4 49.49 -34.95 -13.55
C GLN A 4 49.19 -34.79 -12.05
N THR A 5 48.35 -33.82 -11.66
CA THR A 5 47.93 -33.63 -10.27
C THR A 5 47.05 -34.80 -9.78
N ARG A 6 46.20 -35.34 -10.66
CA ARG A 6 45.27 -36.44 -10.34
C ARG A 6 45.96 -37.80 -10.18
N LEU A 7 47.19 -37.95 -10.68
CA LEU A 7 47.98 -39.19 -10.64
C LEU A 7 49.11 -39.16 -9.61
N ARG A 8 49.30 -38.05 -8.87
CA ARG A 8 50.24 -38.00 -7.75
C ARG A 8 49.69 -38.81 -6.58
N LYS A 9 50.13 -40.06 -6.43
CA LYS A 9 50.08 -40.76 -5.15
C LYS A 9 51.25 -40.28 -4.31
N THR A 10 50.99 -39.39 -3.35
CA THR A 10 51.95 -39.04 -2.31
C THR A 10 52.06 -40.21 -1.34
N HIS A 11 53.02 -41.09 -1.56
CA HIS A 11 53.43 -42.12 -0.59
C HIS A 11 54.29 -41.52 0.53
N TYR A 12 53.92 -40.36 1.08
CA TYR A 12 54.71 -39.67 2.11
C TYR A 12 54.08 -39.73 3.50
N PHE A 13 53.25 -40.73 3.74
CA PHE A 13 52.65 -40.98 5.05
C PHE A 13 52.74 -42.47 5.38
N GLU A 14 53.84 -42.86 6.01
CA GLU A 14 54.19 -44.26 6.32
C GLU A 14 53.35 -44.89 7.46
N ARG A 15 52.42 -44.17 8.09
CA ARG A 15 51.58 -44.71 9.17
C ARG A 15 50.10 -44.43 8.96
N LYS A 16 49.26 -45.47 9.15
CA LYS A 16 47.79 -45.44 9.05
C LYS A 16 47.10 -44.47 10.02
N TYR A 17 47.80 -44.06 11.09
CA TYR A 17 47.32 -43.07 12.05
C TYR A 17 48.41 -42.02 12.25
N GLN A 18 48.06 -40.76 11.96
CA GLN A 18 48.94 -39.62 12.16
C GLN A 18 48.33 -38.74 13.24
N VAL A 19 49.11 -38.46 14.29
CA VAL A 19 48.77 -37.47 15.30
C VAL A 19 49.46 -36.19 14.88
N LEU A 20 48.69 -35.25 14.33
CA LEU A 20 49.20 -33.96 13.91
C LEU A 20 49.22 -33.01 15.11
N ASN A 21 50.30 -32.27 15.26
CA ASN A 21 50.33 -31.19 16.25
C ASN A 21 49.47 -30.00 15.77
N ALA A 22 49.16 -29.07 16.67
CA ALA A 22 48.29 -27.93 16.36
C ALA A 22 48.79 -27.09 15.17
N GLN A 23 50.11 -27.01 14.97
CA GLN A 23 50.73 -26.23 13.90
C GLN A 23 50.59 -26.93 12.54
N GLU A 24 50.73 -28.25 12.51
CA GLU A 24 50.50 -29.08 11.32
C GLU A 24 49.02 -29.12 10.94
N LEU A 25 48.12 -29.20 11.93
CA LEU A 25 46.67 -29.13 11.73
C LEU A 25 46.26 -27.79 11.12
N ALA A 26 46.87 -26.69 11.56
CA ALA A 26 46.66 -25.36 11.00
C ALA A 26 47.12 -25.22 9.54
N THR A 27 48.01 -26.08 9.04
CA THR A 27 48.39 -26.09 7.61
C THR A 27 47.42 -26.87 6.71
N LEU A 28 46.62 -27.78 7.26
CA LEU A 28 45.61 -28.52 6.49
C LEU A 28 44.35 -27.68 6.24
N TRP A 29 44.02 -26.81 7.20
CA TRP A 29 42.93 -25.85 7.08
C TRP A 29 43.26 -24.60 7.88
N HIS A 30 43.30 -23.46 7.21
CA HIS A 30 43.45 -22.15 7.83
C HIS A 30 42.30 -21.25 7.41
N PRO A 31 41.69 -20.49 8.34
CA PRO A 31 40.70 -19.48 7.97
C PRO A 31 41.35 -18.45 7.04
N SER A 32 40.62 -18.02 6.02
CA SER A 32 41.09 -17.03 5.04
C SER A 32 41.28 -15.66 5.70
N GLY A 33 42.47 -15.42 6.26
CA GLY A 33 42.87 -14.16 6.88
C GLY A 33 43.52 -13.19 5.90
N PHE A 34 43.73 -11.94 6.33
CA PHE A 34 44.33 -10.86 5.53
C PHE A 34 45.67 -11.25 4.87
N LEU A 35 46.48 -12.08 5.54
CA LEU A 35 47.76 -12.58 5.03
C LEU A 35 47.63 -13.43 3.75
N LEU A 36 46.46 -14.01 3.50
CA LEU A 36 46.18 -14.87 2.34
C LEU A 36 45.49 -14.09 1.20
N ALA A 37 45.23 -12.79 1.36
CA ALA A 37 44.54 -11.94 0.40
C ALA A 37 45.22 -11.84 -0.98
N GLY A 38 46.51 -12.21 -1.07
CA GLY A 38 47.27 -12.24 -2.33
C GLY A 38 47.00 -13.46 -3.23
N ILE A 39 46.24 -14.46 -2.76
CA ILE A 39 45.93 -15.65 -3.56
C ILE A 39 44.94 -15.28 -4.66
N LYS A 40 45.40 -15.39 -5.91
CA LYS A 40 44.57 -15.25 -7.11
C LYS A 40 43.60 -16.45 -7.21
N ASN A 41 42.34 -16.18 -7.60
CA ASN A 41 41.21 -17.13 -7.68
C ASN A 41 40.43 -17.41 -6.38
N ILE A 42 40.65 -16.64 -5.32
CA ILE A 42 39.73 -16.57 -4.18
C ILE A 42 38.89 -15.30 -4.33
N ALA A 43 37.56 -15.43 -4.29
CA ALA A 43 36.65 -14.29 -4.29
C ALA A 43 36.65 -13.62 -2.91
N TRP A 44 37.51 -12.61 -2.74
CA TRP A 44 37.56 -11.81 -1.52
C TRP A 44 36.43 -10.76 -1.56
N GLY A 45 35.40 -10.94 -0.74
CA GLY A 45 34.34 -9.95 -0.57
C GLY A 45 34.87 -8.72 0.20
N LYS A 46 34.58 -7.50 -0.30
CA LYS A 46 34.87 -6.24 0.42
C LYS A 46 33.89 -5.99 1.59
N THR A 47 32.80 -6.74 1.63
CA THR A 47 31.72 -6.62 2.62
C THR A 47 31.54 -7.96 3.32
N LEU A 48 31.56 -7.95 4.66
CA LEU A 48 31.03 -9.03 5.48
C LEU A 48 29.55 -9.18 5.10
N SER A 49 29.25 -10.15 4.24
CA SER A 49 27.87 -10.54 3.98
C SER A 49 27.40 -11.26 5.24
N GLY A 50 26.43 -10.69 5.94
CA GLY A 50 25.83 -11.36 7.09
C GLY A 50 25.28 -12.72 6.67
N GLU A 51 25.32 -13.70 7.57
CA GLU A 51 24.73 -15.00 7.27
C GLU A 51 23.23 -14.83 7.01
N PRO A 52 22.69 -15.43 5.94
CA PRO A 52 21.26 -15.43 5.70
C PRO A 52 20.55 -16.14 6.86
N PRO A 53 19.31 -15.76 7.21
CA PRO A 53 18.56 -16.43 8.28
C PRO A 53 18.47 -17.93 8.04
N GLU A 54 18.67 -18.73 9.08
CA GLU A 54 18.62 -20.21 8.97
C GLU A 54 17.31 -20.73 8.39
N SER A 55 16.20 -19.99 8.60
CA SER A 55 14.84 -20.34 8.21
C SER A 55 14.33 -19.61 6.96
N LEU A 56 15.22 -19.18 6.06
CA LEU A 56 14.86 -18.48 4.82
C LEU A 56 13.85 -19.31 3.98
N PRO A 57 12.66 -18.79 3.65
CA PRO A 57 11.70 -19.49 2.80
C PRO A 57 12.22 -19.58 1.36
N VAL A 58 12.73 -20.73 0.96
CA VAL A 58 13.37 -20.95 -0.34
C VAL A 58 12.57 -21.88 -1.24
N VAL A 59 12.55 -21.66 -2.55
CA VAL A 59 12.01 -22.65 -3.49
C VAL A 59 12.89 -23.91 -3.42
N PRO A 60 12.33 -25.10 -3.16
CA PRO A 60 13.14 -26.31 -3.10
C PRO A 60 13.76 -26.61 -4.46
N ALA A 61 15.06 -26.90 -4.47
CA ALA A 61 15.69 -27.56 -5.62
C ALA A 61 14.97 -28.89 -5.85
N SER A 62 14.54 -29.13 -7.08
CA SER A 62 13.63 -30.19 -7.54
C SER A 62 14.04 -31.65 -7.22
N ASN A 63 15.10 -31.88 -6.46
CA ASN A 63 15.65 -33.21 -6.16
C ASN A 63 15.63 -33.59 -4.66
N ASN A 64 15.07 -32.77 -3.75
CA ASN A 64 14.91 -33.15 -2.35
C ASN A 64 13.41 -33.24 -1.97
N PRO A 65 12.88 -34.43 -1.63
CA PRO A 65 11.47 -34.63 -1.23
C PRO A 65 11.07 -33.93 0.08
N GLN A 66 12.02 -33.32 0.80
CA GLN A 66 11.78 -32.50 2.00
C GLN A 66 11.59 -31.01 1.68
N GLY A 67 11.53 -30.66 0.40
CA GLY A 67 11.22 -29.32 -0.07
C GLY A 67 9.77 -28.95 0.17
N LEU A 68 9.51 -27.77 0.77
CA LEU A 68 8.21 -27.18 1.07
C LEU A 68 7.03 -27.89 0.40
N GLN A 69 6.15 -28.48 1.21
CA GLN A 69 4.95 -29.15 0.72
C GLN A 69 4.17 -28.17 -0.19
N ALA A 70 3.42 -28.66 -1.18
CA ALA A 70 2.70 -27.81 -2.13
C ALA A 70 1.83 -26.74 -1.43
N GLN A 71 1.32 -27.05 -0.24
CA GLN A 71 0.64 -26.13 0.67
C GLN A 71 1.52 -24.96 1.12
N GLU A 72 2.76 -25.23 1.57
CA GLU A 72 3.67 -24.21 2.07
C GLU A 72 4.18 -23.29 0.96
N LYS A 73 4.32 -23.79 -0.28
CA LYS A 73 4.61 -22.95 -1.46
C LYS A 73 3.51 -21.95 -1.77
N LYS A 74 2.24 -22.31 -1.50
CA LYS A 74 1.11 -21.38 -1.66
C LYS A 74 1.15 -20.26 -0.63
N ASP A 75 1.77 -20.48 0.52
CA ASP A 75 1.81 -19.51 1.64
C ASP A 75 3.06 -18.62 1.66
N VAL A 76 4.01 -18.82 0.76
CA VAL A 76 5.19 -17.96 0.60
C VAL A 76 4.99 -17.05 -0.60
N ASN A 77 5.30 -15.76 -0.50
CA ASN A 77 5.41 -14.86 -1.64
C ASN A 77 6.87 -14.81 -2.11
N PHE A 78 7.17 -15.33 -3.31
CA PHE A 78 8.54 -15.39 -3.85
C PHE A 78 8.82 -14.16 -4.70
N PHE A 79 9.88 -13.41 -4.38
CA PHE A 79 10.11 -12.09 -4.99
C PHE A 79 11.57 -11.79 -5.36
N ALA A 80 12.53 -12.62 -4.92
CA ALA A 80 13.94 -12.36 -5.15
C ALA A 80 14.78 -13.65 -5.19
N LYS A 81 16.05 -13.49 -5.58
CA LYS A 81 17.08 -14.53 -5.55
C LYS A 81 18.22 -14.10 -4.64
N THR A 82 18.82 -15.05 -3.93
CA THR A 82 20.01 -14.83 -3.11
C THR A 82 20.90 -16.06 -3.15
N GLU A 83 22.17 -15.91 -2.82
CA GLU A 83 23.00 -17.04 -2.44
C GLU A 83 22.58 -17.53 -1.05
N PHE A 84 22.22 -18.81 -0.94
CA PHE A 84 21.86 -19.46 0.32
C PHE A 84 22.51 -20.85 0.34
N LYS A 85 23.33 -21.13 1.36
CA LYS A 85 24.10 -22.39 1.45
C LYS A 85 24.92 -22.68 0.17
N ASN A 86 25.63 -21.65 -0.32
CA ASN A 86 26.47 -21.69 -1.53
C ASN A 86 25.72 -22.08 -2.82
N LYS A 87 24.41 -21.79 -2.88
CA LYS A 87 23.59 -22.02 -4.07
C LYS A 87 22.70 -20.81 -4.32
N GLU A 88 22.63 -20.37 -5.57
CA GLU A 88 21.65 -19.38 -5.98
C GLU A 88 20.24 -19.97 -5.82
N THR A 89 19.43 -19.31 -4.99
CA THR A 89 18.12 -19.82 -4.59
C THR A 89 17.08 -18.71 -4.62
N ILE A 90 15.90 -19.01 -5.17
CA ILE A 90 14.74 -18.12 -5.11
C ILE A 90 14.20 -18.16 -3.68
N PHE A 91 13.99 -16.99 -3.08
CA PHE A 91 13.43 -16.88 -1.73
C PHE A 91 12.24 -15.93 -1.70
N GLY A 92 11.53 -15.98 -0.56
CA GLY A 92 10.33 -15.22 -0.35
C GLY A 92 10.04 -14.91 1.11
N ILE A 93 8.85 -14.35 1.35
CA ILE A 93 8.34 -14.01 2.66
C ILE A 93 7.03 -14.77 2.93
N LYS A 94 6.89 -15.34 4.12
CA LYS A 94 5.68 -16.09 4.50
C LYS A 94 4.49 -15.15 4.67
N THR A 95 3.30 -15.61 4.33
CA THR A 95 2.06 -14.83 4.41
C THR A 95 1.77 -14.32 5.83
N PRO A 96 1.93 -15.12 6.91
CA PRO A 96 1.81 -14.61 8.27
C PRO A 96 2.73 -13.44 8.61
N ASP A 97 3.92 -13.39 8.02
CA ASP A 97 4.86 -12.27 8.21
C ASP A 97 4.45 -11.06 7.37
N ARG A 98 3.99 -11.26 6.13
CA ARG A 98 3.43 -10.17 5.30
C ARG A 98 2.21 -9.50 5.91
N ARG A 99 1.40 -10.22 6.70
CA ARG A 99 0.28 -9.65 7.47
C ARG A 99 0.73 -8.63 8.53
N LYS A 100 2.03 -8.56 8.84
CA LYS A 100 2.63 -7.51 9.69
C LYS A 100 3.07 -6.28 8.88
N HIS A 101 2.71 -6.24 7.58
CA HIS A 101 3.11 -5.25 6.60
C HIS A 101 4.60 -5.34 6.23
N VAL A 102 4.95 -4.79 5.08
CA VAL A 102 6.31 -4.74 4.53
C VAL A 102 6.62 -3.28 4.21
N TYR A 103 7.78 -2.82 4.64
CA TYR A 103 8.27 -1.49 4.34
C TYR A 103 9.57 -1.59 3.54
N ILE A 104 9.56 -1.03 2.33
CA ILE A 104 10.67 -1.04 1.38
C ILE A 104 11.28 0.36 1.39
N ILE A 105 12.59 0.45 1.66
CA ILE A 105 13.33 1.72 1.66
C ILE A 105 14.41 1.63 0.60
N GLY A 106 14.45 2.61 -0.30
CA GLY A 106 15.51 2.70 -1.30
C GLY A 106 15.60 4.07 -1.95
N LYS A 107 16.79 4.45 -2.42
CA LYS A 107 16.91 5.64 -3.27
C LYS A 107 16.21 5.40 -4.60
N THR A 108 15.86 6.46 -5.32
CA THR A 108 15.36 6.36 -6.70
C THR A 108 16.31 5.52 -7.54
N GLY A 109 15.76 4.60 -8.35
CA GLY A 109 16.55 3.66 -9.15
C GLY A 109 17.08 2.42 -8.41
N ALA A 110 16.82 2.26 -7.10
CA ALA A 110 17.25 1.09 -6.34
C ALA A 110 16.43 -0.20 -6.59
N GLY A 111 15.44 -0.16 -7.49
CA GLY A 111 14.61 -1.33 -7.84
C GLY A 111 13.39 -1.56 -6.94
N LYS A 112 12.91 -0.55 -6.21
CA LYS A 112 11.72 -0.64 -5.33
C LYS A 112 10.47 -1.10 -6.10
N SER A 113 10.15 -0.44 -7.21
CA SER A 113 8.98 -0.76 -8.03
C SER A 113 9.12 -2.15 -8.66
N THR A 114 10.35 -2.57 -9.03
CA THR A 114 10.62 -3.94 -9.50
C THR A 114 10.37 -4.98 -8.41
N LEU A 115 10.77 -4.70 -7.17
CA LEU A 115 10.49 -5.56 -6.02
C LEU A 115 8.98 -5.67 -5.78
N ILE A 116 8.25 -4.55 -5.77
CA ILE A 116 6.78 -4.55 -5.67
C ILE A 116 6.16 -5.37 -6.80
N ALA A 117 6.62 -5.17 -8.05
CA ALA A 117 6.09 -5.87 -9.21
C ALA A 117 6.25 -7.39 -9.06
N ASN A 118 7.45 -7.87 -8.69
CA ASN A 118 7.69 -9.29 -8.47
C ASN A 118 6.77 -9.88 -7.40
N MET A 119 6.60 -9.18 -6.28
CA MET A 119 5.70 -9.61 -5.21
C MET A 119 4.24 -9.68 -5.70
N ALA A 120 3.77 -8.66 -6.41
CA ALA A 120 2.40 -8.58 -6.91
C ALA A 120 2.11 -9.64 -7.99
N ILE A 121 3.05 -9.88 -8.91
CA ILE A 121 2.96 -10.92 -9.94
C ILE A 121 2.84 -12.30 -9.31
N ASP A 122 3.65 -12.61 -8.30
CA ASP A 122 3.58 -13.90 -7.60
C ASP A 122 2.22 -14.08 -6.90
N ASP A 123 1.66 -13.03 -6.30
CA ASP A 123 0.32 -13.07 -5.69
C ASP A 123 -0.80 -13.26 -6.73
N ILE A 124 -0.75 -12.54 -7.85
CA ILE A 124 -1.70 -12.70 -8.96
C ILE A 124 -1.68 -14.14 -9.48
N ARG A 125 -0.48 -14.71 -9.67
CA ARG A 125 -0.29 -16.10 -10.13
C ARG A 125 -0.78 -17.13 -9.12
N LYS A 126 -0.86 -16.78 -7.84
CA LYS A 126 -1.40 -17.63 -6.76
C LYS A 126 -2.88 -17.37 -6.45
N ASP A 127 -3.58 -16.65 -7.32
CA ASP A 127 -5.01 -16.37 -7.20
C ASP A 127 -5.37 -15.57 -5.93
N ARG A 128 -4.44 -14.73 -5.48
CA ARG A 128 -4.66 -13.80 -4.37
C ARG A 128 -5.25 -12.49 -4.87
N GLY A 129 -6.00 -11.83 -3.99
CA GLY A 129 -6.49 -10.48 -4.21
C GLY A 129 -5.41 -9.46 -3.92
N ILE A 130 -5.24 -8.50 -4.83
CA ILE A 130 -4.24 -7.45 -4.69
C ILE A 130 -4.84 -6.07 -5.00
N GLY A 131 -4.23 -5.04 -4.43
CA GLY A 131 -4.41 -3.64 -4.83
C GLY A 131 -3.05 -3.03 -5.17
N ILE A 132 -3.00 -2.21 -6.21
CA ILE A 132 -1.81 -1.41 -6.58
C ILE A 132 -2.22 0.05 -6.64
N ILE A 133 -1.43 0.91 -6.01
CA ILE A 133 -1.53 2.36 -6.09
C ILE A 133 -0.21 2.89 -6.60
N ASP A 134 -0.26 3.50 -7.78
CA ASP A 134 0.92 3.88 -8.54
C ASP A 134 0.85 5.35 -8.95
N PRO A 135 1.71 6.23 -8.39
CA PRO A 135 1.75 7.64 -8.75
C PRO A 135 2.40 7.94 -10.11
N HIS A 136 3.07 6.97 -10.74
CA HIS A 136 3.82 7.19 -11.98
C HIS A 136 3.14 6.54 -13.19
N GLY A 137 2.56 5.35 -13.00
CA GLY A 137 1.85 4.56 -14.01
C GLY A 137 2.67 3.38 -14.52
N ASP A 138 3.99 3.45 -14.45
CA ASP A 138 4.89 2.41 -14.98
C ASP A 138 4.69 1.05 -14.29
N LEU A 139 4.45 1.03 -12.97
CA LEU A 139 4.19 -0.20 -12.24
C LEU A 139 2.84 -0.81 -12.67
N SER A 140 1.85 0.03 -12.93
CA SER A 140 0.52 -0.40 -13.39
C SER A 140 0.62 -1.10 -14.74
N GLU A 141 1.31 -0.50 -15.71
CA GLU A 141 1.52 -1.07 -17.05
C GLU A 141 2.29 -2.39 -16.98
N VAL A 142 3.38 -2.43 -16.20
CA VAL A 142 4.14 -3.66 -15.98
C VAL A 142 3.22 -4.76 -15.44
N ILE A 143 2.37 -4.48 -14.46
CA ILE A 143 1.52 -5.51 -13.87
C ILE A 143 0.51 -6.06 -14.88
N LEU A 144 -0.09 -5.21 -15.71
CA LEU A 144 -1.06 -5.63 -16.73
C LEU A 144 -0.50 -6.72 -17.65
N ASP A 145 0.77 -6.60 -18.07
CA ASP A 145 1.44 -7.57 -18.94
C ASP A 145 1.59 -8.98 -18.32
N TYR A 146 1.58 -9.07 -17.00
CA TYR A 146 1.77 -10.34 -16.27
C TYR A 146 0.46 -10.93 -15.73
N ILE A 147 -0.69 -10.31 -15.99
CA ILE A 147 -1.99 -10.87 -15.57
C ILE A 147 -2.33 -12.10 -16.42
N PRO A 148 -2.48 -13.28 -15.81
CA PRO A 148 -2.81 -14.49 -16.54
C PRO A 148 -4.24 -14.41 -17.10
N LYS A 149 -4.46 -14.98 -18.29
CA LYS A 149 -5.77 -14.97 -18.98
C LYS A 149 -6.97 -15.33 -18.09
N ARG A 150 -6.78 -16.30 -17.18
CA ARG A 150 -7.81 -16.77 -16.24
C ARG A 150 -8.28 -15.73 -15.21
N ARG A 151 -7.54 -14.62 -15.00
CA ARG A 151 -7.86 -13.53 -14.06
C ARG A 151 -8.21 -12.22 -14.75
N LEU A 152 -8.25 -12.17 -16.09
CA LEU A 152 -8.53 -10.91 -16.82
C LEU A 152 -9.87 -10.28 -16.41
N ASN A 153 -10.89 -11.11 -16.16
CA ASN A 153 -12.21 -10.65 -15.70
C ASN A 153 -12.23 -10.19 -14.23
N ASP A 154 -11.15 -10.41 -13.49
CA ASP A 154 -11.02 -9.97 -12.09
C ASP A 154 -10.34 -8.60 -11.98
N VAL A 155 -9.90 -8.02 -13.10
CA VAL A 155 -9.17 -6.76 -13.13
C VAL A 155 -10.12 -5.58 -13.05
N VAL A 156 -9.89 -4.73 -12.05
CA VAL A 156 -10.52 -3.43 -11.89
C VAL A 156 -9.42 -2.38 -12.05
N TYR A 157 -9.29 -1.86 -13.28
CA TYR A 157 -8.34 -0.80 -13.62
C TYR A 157 -9.02 0.56 -13.49
N LEU A 158 -8.54 1.37 -12.55
CA LEU A 158 -9.05 2.70 -12.27
C LEU A 158 -8.03 3.74 -12.73
N GLU A 159 -8.44 4.52 -13.72
CA GLU A 159 -7.63 5.56 -14.31
C GLU A 159 -8.44 6.87 -14.32
N PRO A 160 -8.13 7.85 -13.44
CA PRO A 160 -8.94 9.06 -13.32
C PRO A 160 -9.00 9.89 -14.60
N PHE A 161 -7.96 9.80 -15.44
CA PHE A 161 -7.85 10.54 -16.69
C PHE A 161 -8.41 9.78 -17.92
N ASP A 162 -8.94 8.57 -17.74
CA ASP A 162 -9.69 7.86 -18.78
C ASP A 162 -11.10 8.47 -18.90
N THR A 163 -11.36 9.13 -20.03
CA THR A 163 -12.67 9.72 -20.34
C THR A 163 -13.65 8.75 -20.98
N GLU A 164 -13.17 7.65 -21.56
CA GLU A 164 -14.01 6.63 -22.19
C GLU A 164 -14.63 5.70 -21.15
N ARG A 165 -13.90 5.40 -20.07
CA ARG A 165 -14.35 4.52 -18.99
C ARG A 165 -14.25 5.21 -17.62
N PRO A 166 -15.00 6.30 -17.40
CA PRO A 166 -14.92 7.03 -16.15
C PRO A 166 -15.53 6.20 -15.00
N PHE A 167 -14.90 6.25 -13.85
CA PHE A 167 -15.45 5.71 -12.60
C PHE A 167 -15.91 6.83 -11.67
N SER A 168 -16.75 6.49 -10.70
CA SER A 168 -17.14 7.38 -9.61
C SER A 168 -16.88 6.76 -8.25
N LEU A 169 -16.49 7.61 -7.31
CA LEU A 169 -16.24 7.24 -5.93
C LEU A 169 -16.81 8.33 -5.02
N ASN A 170 -17.88 7.99 -4.31
CA ASN A 170 -18.41 8.86 -3.27
C ASN A 170 -17.82 8.47 -1.93
N VAL A 171 -16.84 9.23 -1.44
CA VAL A 171 -16.25 8.95 -0.12
C VAL A 171 -17.22 9.18 1.04
N LEU A 172 -18.34 9.87 0.80
CA LEU A 172 -19.42 10.07 1.77
C LEU A 172 -20.46 8.94 1.74
N GLU A 173 -20.33 7.99 0.82
CA GLU A 173 -21.18 6.79 0.78
C GLU A 173 -20.73 5.82 1.88
N VAL A 174 -21.47 5.79 2.98
CA VAL A 174 -21.14 4.95 4.13
C VAL A 174 -22.24 3.92 4.36
N ARG A 175 -21.86 2.63 4.41
CA ARG A 175 -22.77 1.51 4.72
C ARG A 175 -23.12 1.43 6.20
N ASN A 176 -22.12 1.64 7.07
CA ASN A 176 -22.29 1.62 8.52
C ASN A 176 -22.26 3.03 9.10
N LYS A 177 -23.38 3.47 9.71
CA LYS A 177 -23.49 4.79 10.34
C LYS A 177 -22.43 5.06 11.41
N GLN A 178 -21.88 4.04 12.06
CA GLN A 178 -20.85 4.17 13.08
C GLN A 178 -19.49 4.65 12.51
N GLN A 179 -19.30 4.56 11.20
CA GLN A 179 -18.06 4.97 10.54
C GLN A 179 -18.05 6.44 10.08
N LYS A 180 -19.15 7.17 10.25
CA LYS A 180 -19.25 8.57 9.79
C LYS A 180 -18.14 9.46 10.36
N GLU A 181 -17.87 9.35 11.66
CA GLU A 181 -16.79 10.10 12.32
C GLU A 181 -15.42 9.76 11.75
N LEU A 182 -15.19 8.48 11.46
CA LEU A 182 -13.94 8.01 10.89
C LEU A 182 -13.74 8.55 9.47
N VAL A 183 -14.80 8.53 8.66
CA VAL A 183 -14.82 9.08 7.30
C VAL A 183 -14.55 10.59 7.34
N ALA A 184 -15.26 11.32 8.21
CA ALA A 184 -15.07 12.76 8.38
C ALA A 184 -13.63 13.09 8.79
N SER A 185 -13.10 12.39 9.80
CA SER A 185 -11.71 12.55 10.26
C SER A 185 -10.71 12.22 9.15
N GLY A 186 -10.96 11.17 8.36
CA GLY A 186 -10.16 10.80 7.21
C GLY A 186 -10.08 11.91 6.18
N ILE A 187 -11.23 12.43 5.74
CA ILE A 187 -11.31 13.50 4.74
C ILE A 187 -10.63 14.77 5.25
N VAL A 188 -10.90 15.18 6.50
CA VAL A 188 -10.24 16.34 7.13
C VAL A 188 -8.72 16.16 7.16
N SER A 189 -8.24 14.96 7.50
CA SER A 189 -6.80 14.64 7.53
C SER A 189 -6.15 14.71 6.14
N ILE A 190 -6.88 14.34 5.08
CA ILE A 190 -6.40 14.45 3.70
C ILE A 190 -6.22 15.93 3.32
N PHE A 191 -7.23 16.76 3.55
CA PHE A 191 -7.14 18.19 3.27
C PHE A 191 -6.07 18.89 4.12
N ASN A 192 -5.94 18.51 5.40
CA ASN A 192 -4.87 19.01 6.27
C ASN A 192 -3.49 18.68 5.72
N LYS A 193 -3.29 17.45 5.22
CA LYS A 193 -2.02 17.04 4.64
C LYS A 193 -1.64 17.87 3.41
N ILE A 194 -2.57 18.00 2.46
CA ILE A 194 -2.32 18.71 1.20
C ILE A 194 -2.03 20.20 1.47
N TYR A 195 -2.74 20.82 2.41
CA TYR A 195 -2.62 22.25 2.68
C TYR A 195 -1.99 22.58 4.03
N LYS A 196 -1.04 21.77 4.49
CA LYS A 196 -0.42 21.85 5.81
C LYS A 196 0.01 23.27 6.20
N GLU A 197 0.63 24.00 5.27
CA GLU A 197 1.16 25.35 5.49
C GLU A 197 0.08 26.44 5.63
N SER A 198 -1.17 26.16 5.25
CA SER A 198 -2.29 27.12 5.30
C SER A 198 -3.53 26.54 5.99
N TRP A 199 -3.30 25.67 6.97
CA TRP A 199 -4.34 25.02 7.77
C TRP A 199 -4.53 25.69 9.12
N GLY A 200 -5.79 26.03 9.47
CA GLY A 200 -6.11 26.70 10.73
C GLY A 200 -7.22 25.99 11.50
N PRO A 201 -7.29 26.17 12.84
CA PRO A 201 -8.27 25.48 13.69
C PRO A 201 -9.72 25.84 13.33
N ARG A 202 -9.98 27.09 12.93
CA ARG A 202 -11.32 27.54 12.48
C ARG A 202 -11.74 26.85 11.18
N LEU A 203 -10.81 26.71 10.24
CA LEU A 203 -11.03 26.01 8.97
C LEU A 203 -11.39 24.54 9.26
N GLU A 204 -10.59 23.88 10.08
CA GLU A 204 -10.82 22.48 10.45
C GLU A 204 -12.18 22.28 11.13
N TYR A 205 -12.53 23.14 12.09
CA TYR A 205 -13.80 23.09 12.80
C TYR A 205 -14.99 23.21 11.85
N ILE A 206 -14.99 24.21 10.97
CA ILE A 206 -16.09 24.42 10.01
C ILE A 206 -16.15 23.26 9.01
N LEU A 207 -15.01 22.87 8.43
CA LEU A 207 -14.96 21.80 7.43
C LEU A 207 -15.43 20.45 8.02
N ARG A 208 -15.04 20.13 9.25
CA ARG A 208 -15.48 18.92 9.95
C ARG A 208 -17.00 18.91 10.12
N ASN A 209 -17.60 19.99 10.62
CA ASN A 209 -19.05 20.10 10.78
C ASN A 209 -19.79 20.01 9.44
N VAL A 210 -19.23 20.60 8.37
CA VAL A 210 -19.76 20.47 7.01
C VAL A 210 -19.74 19.02 6.54
N ILE A 211 -18.63 18.32 6.67
CA ILE A 211 -18.52 16.92 6.22
C ILE A 211 -19.48 16.02 7.01
N LEU A 212 -19.56 16.18 8.34
CA LEU A 212 -20.50 15.44 9.18
C LEU A 212 -21.97 15.70 8.77
N THR A 213 -22.30 16.96 8.46
CA THR A 213 -23.62 17.36 7.97
C THR A 213 -23.96 16.65 6.65
N LEU A 214 -23.01 16.59 5.71
CA LEU A 214 -23.21 15.89 4.44
C LEU A 214 -23.37 14.38 4.66
N LEU A 215 -22.59 13.77 5.55
CA LEU A 215 -22.71 12.35 5.93
C LEU A 215 -24.07 12.00 6.58
N GLU A 216 -24.80 12.96 7.13
CA GLU A 216 -26.18 12.77 7.60
C GLU A 216 -27.21 12.77 6.47
N SER A 217 -26.90 13.44 5.36
CA SER A 217 -27.85 13.70 4.28
C SER A 217 -27.61 12.75 3.09
N PRO A 218 -28.56 11.82 2.83
CA PRO A 218 -28.40 10.84 1.75
C PRO A 218 -28.23 11.50 0.38
N GLY A 219 -27.34 10.94 -0.42
CA GLY A 219 -27.10 11.35 -1.80
C GLY A 219 -26.26 12.61 -1.96
N THR A 220 -25.65 13.11 -0.90
CA THR A 220 -24.66 14.18 -0.97
C THR A 220 -23.27 13.65 -1.34
N THR A 221 -22.42 14.56 -1.77
CA THR A 221 -21.06 14.33 -2.27
C THR A 221 -20.11 15.40 -1.75
N LEU A 222 -18.81 15.23 -1.95
CA LEU A 222 -17.83 16.27 -1.58
C LEU A 222 -18.02 17.59 -2.33
N VAL A 223 -18.65 17.55 -3.51
CA VAL A 223 -18.96 18.75 -4.29
C VAL A 223 -19.98 19.63 -3.55
N ASP A 224 -20.81 19.04 -2.70
CA ASP A 224 -21.85 19.75 -1.93
C ASP A 224 -21.31 20.61 -0.78
N ILE A 225 -20.01 20.52 -0.47
CA ILE A 225 -19.36 21.39 0.54
C ILE A 225 -19.54 22.87 0.17
N LEU A 226 -19.31 23.22 -1.10
CA LEU A 226 -19.37 24.61 -1.57
C LEU A 226 -20.81 25.19 -1.51
N PRO A 227 -21.86 24.55 -2.05
CA PRO A 227 -23.22 25.05 -1.94
C PRO A 227 -23.74 25.03 -0.50
N LEU A 228 -23.29 24.11 0.36
CA LEU A 228 -23.69 24.11 1.78
C LEU A 228 -23.19 25.36 2.53
N LEU A 229 -21.96 25.78 2.24
CA LEU A 229 -21.38 26.99 2.84
C LEU A 229 -21.96 28.28 2.23
N SER A 230 -22.20 28.29 0.92
CA SER A 230 -22.47 29.52 0.17
C SER A 230 -23.96 29.79 -0.07
N HIS A 231 -24.77 28.75 -0.27
CA HIS A 231 -26.18 28.90 -0.67
C HIS A 231 -27.13 28.67 0.52
N LYS A 232 -27.73 29.76 1.01
CA LYS A 232 -28.64 29.72 2.18
C LYS A 232 -29.81 28.76 2.02
N GLU A 233 -30.44 28.73 0.85
CA GLU A 233 -31.61 27.86 0.60
C GLU A 233 -31.23 26.38 0.52
N TYR A 234 -30.09 26.05 -0.09
CA TYR A 234 -29.55 24.69 -0.09
C TYR A 234 -29.23 24.25 1.35
N ARG A 235 -28.56 25.11 2.12
CA ARG A 235 -28.24 24.85 3.52
C ARG A 235 -29.49 24.60 4.37
N LYS A 236 -30.52 25.45 4.28
CA LYS A 236 -31.79 25.24 5.00
C LYS A 236 -32.40 23.87 4.68
N LYS A 237 -32.41 23.46 3.41
CA LYS A 237 -32.94 22.16 2.96
C LYS A 237 -32.19 20.97 3.56
N ILE A 238 -30.87 21.08 3.74
CA ILE A 238 -30.04 20.03 4.35
C ILE A 238 -30.21 20.04 5.88
N VAL A 239 -30.09 21.21 6.51
CA VAL A 239 -30.15 21.40 7.97
C VAL A 239 -31.50 20.97 8.55
N SER A 240 -32.61 21.23 7.83
CA SER A 240 -33.95 20.83 8.27
C SER A 240 -34.13 19.32 8.41
N LYS A 241 -33.29 18.52 7.74
CA LYS A 241 -33.33 17.05 7.76
C LYS A 241 -32.39 16.42 8.78
N LEU A 242 -31.49 17.21 9.37
CA LEU A 242 -30.54 16.72 10.37
C LEU A 242 -31.27 16.12 11.56
N GLN A 243 -30.67 15.10 12.17
CA GLN A 243 -31.18 14.51 13.40
C GLN A 243 -30.29 14.91 14.58
N ASP A 244 -29.00 15.12 14.34
CA ASP A 244 -28.05 15.51 15.38
C ASP A 244 -28.31 16.94 15.90
N PRO A 245 -28.65 17.11 17.20
CA PRO A 245 -28.87 18.43 17.79
C PRO A 245 -27.60 19.29 17.85
N VAL A 246 -26.40 18.69 17.91
CA VAL A 246 -25.12 19.40 17.92
C VAL A 246 -24.86 20.04 16.56
N LEU A 247 -25.03 19.27 15.48
CA LEU A 247 -24.88 19.81 14.11
C LEU A 247 -25.94 20.88 13.82
N LYS A 248 -27.19 20.68 14.26
CA LYS A 248 -28.23 21.73 14.15
C LYS A 248 -27.82 23.00 14.89
N SER A 249 -27.33 22.88 16.12
CA SER A 249 -26.88 24.02 16.92
C SER A 249 -25.74 24.77 16.23
N PHE A 250 -24.76 24.07 15.66
CA PHE A 250 -23.69 24.69 14.88
C PHE A 250 -24.26 25.54 13.74
N TRP A 251 -25.20 25.02 12.95
CA TRP A 251 -25.76 25.77 11.83
C TRP A 251 -26.64 26.94 12.27
N GLU A 252 -27.56 26.72 13.20
CA GLU A 252 -28.59 27.70 13.59
C GLU A 252 -28.09 28.76 14.58
N LYS A 253 -27.21 28.36 15.51
CA LYS A 253 -26.78 29.24 16.62
C LYS A 253 -25.38 29.82 16.41
N GLU A 254 -24.51 29.16 15.65
CA GLU A 254 -23.15 29.66 15.39
C GLU A 254 -23.06 30.23 13.98
N PHE A 255 -23.19 29.39 12.95
CA PHE A 255 -22.92 29.75 11.56
C PHE A 255 -23.90 30.82 11.03
N GLU A 256 -25.21 30.66 11.23
CA GLU A 256 -26.21 31.64 10.78
C GLU A 256 -26.21 32.95 11.59
N LYS A 257 -25.65 32.95 12.81
CA LYS A 257 -25.50 34.17 13.62
C LYS A 257 -24.23 34.95 13.30
N MET A 258 -23.28 34.38 12.54
CA MET A 258 -22.10 35.12 12.10
C MET A 258 -22.52 36.28 11.18
N PRO A 259 -22.05 37.51 11.43
CA PRO A 259 -22.17 38.61 10.49
C PRO A 259 -21.63 38.22 9.12
N ASP A 260 -22.27 38.67 8.04
CA ASP A 260 -21.99 38.22 6.67
C ASP A 260 -20.50 38.34 6.29
N ARG A 261 -19.86 39.45 6.69
CA ARG A 261 -18.42 39.66 6.47
C ARG A 261 -17.56 38.60 7.18
N LEU A 262 -17.81 38.36 8.46
CA LEU A 262 -17.08 37.37 9.24
C LEU A 262 -17.34 35.94 8.73
N ARG A 263 -18.53 35.67 8.21
CA ARG A 263 -18.88 34.39 7.60
C ARG A 263 -18.11 34.18 6.29
N ALA A 264 -18.09 35.19 5.42
CA ALA A 264 -17.34 35.16 4.16
C ALA A 264 -15.84 34.93 4.39
N GLU A 265 -15.24 35.66 5.34
CA GLU A 265 -13.84 35.49 5.74
C GLU A 265 -13.56 34.08 6.30
N ALA A 266 -14.50 33.50 7.05
CA ALA A 266 -14.36 32.16 7.64
C ALA A 266 -14.41 31.03 6.60
N ILE A 267 -15.29 31.16 5.60
CA ILE A 267 -15.50 30.10 4.60
C ILE A 267 -14.53 30.20 3.41
N SER A 268 -14.00 31.39 3.12
CA SER A 268 -13.10 31.63 1.97
C SER A 268 -11.91 30.65 1.91
N PRO A 269 -11.19 30.36 3.01
CA PRO A 269 -10.12 29.36 2.99
C PRO A 269 -10.59 27.95 2.59
N ILE A 270 -11.80 27.56 2.99
CA ILE A 270 -12.40 26.26 2.65
C ILE A 270 -12.80 26.25 1.17
N GLN A 271 -13.46 27.32 0.71
CA GLN A 271 -13.87 27.47 -0.69
C GLN A 271 -12.67 27.43 -1.63
N ASN A 272 -11.55 28.06 -1.28
CA ASN A 272 -10.35 28.07 -2.11
C ASN A 272 -9.75 26.65 -2.24
N LYS A 273 -9.62 25.92 -1.13
CA LYS A 273 -9.03 24.57 -1.08
C LYS A 273 -9.93 23.52 -1.74
N VAL A 274 -11.20 23.47 -1.35
CA VAL A 274 -12.16 22.52 -1.95
C VAL A 274 -12.45 22.89 -3.40
N GLY A 275 -12.54 24.19 -3.69
CA GLY A 275 -12.78 24.72 -5.03
C GLY A 275 -11.72 24.30 -6.03
N GLN A 276 -10.44 24.28 -5.67
CA GLN A 276 -9.33 23.83 -6.53
C GLN A 276 -9.58 22.43 -7.13
N PHE A 277 -10.23 21.53 -6.39
CA PHE A 277 -10.54 20.18 -6.87
C PHE A 277 -11.86 20.12 -7.61
N VAL A 278 -12.89 20.83 -7.14
CA VAL A 278 -14.22 20.84 -7.76
C VAL A 278 -14.22 21.52 -9.14
N THR A 279 -13.30 22.46 -9.38
CA THR A 279 -13.13 23.10 -10.70
C THR A 279 -12.65 22.12 -11.76
N SER A 280 -11.82 21.14 -11.40
CA SER A 280 -11.40 20.07 -12.31
C SER A 280 -12.60 19.20 -12.68
N LYS A 281 -12.97 19.20 -13.98
CA LYS A 281 -14.06 18.38 -14.52
C LYS A 281 -13.83 16.89 -14.23
N MET A 282 -12.58 16.45 -14.30
CA MET A 282 -12.17 15.08 -14.04
C MET A 282 -12.46 14.68 -12.60
N ILE A 283 -11.94 15.44 -11.63
CA ILE A 283 -12.16 15.17 -10.20
C ILE A 283 -13.64 15.29 -9.84
N ARG A 284 -14.33 16.29 -10.38
CA ARG A 284 -15.78 16.46 -10.18
C ARG A 284 -16.60 15.29 -10.73
N ASN A 285 -16.21 14.69 -11.85
CA ASN A 285 -16.89 13.52 -12.40
C ASN A 285 -16.73 12.28 -11.52
N ILE A 286 -15.56 12.14 -10.87
CA ILE A 286 -15.27 11.03 -9.97
C ILE A 286 -16.00 11.21 -8.63
N LEU A 287 -15.88 12.39 -8.01
CA LEU A 287 -16.35 12.64 -6.65
C LEU A 287 -17.78 13.19 -6.57
N GLY A 288 -18.34 13.66 -7.69
CA GLY A 288 -19.63 14.37 -7.73
C GLY A 288 -20.85 13.49 -7.96
N LYS A 289 -20.70 12.15 -8.02
CA LYS A 289 -21.84 11.25 -8.13
C LYS A 289 -22.25 10.74 -6.74
N PRO A 290 -23.56 10.72 -6.41
CA PRO A 290 -24.05 10.21 -5.13
C PRO A 290 -23.72 8.74 -4.83
N LYS A 291 -23.55 7.92 -5.88
CA LYS A 291 -23.21 6.51 -5.78
C LYS A 291 -21.87 6.22 -6.43
N SER A 292 -21.08 5.39 -5.78
CA SER A 292 -19.84 4.86 -6.31
C SER A 292 -20.13 3.83 -7.40
N SER A 293 -19.32 3.81 -8.45
CA SER A 293 -19.38 2.78 -9.49
C SER A 293 -18.54 1.55 -9.13
N ILE A 294 -17.77 1.63 -8.05
CA ILE A 294 -16.85 0.59 -7.57
C ILE A 294 -17.25 0.13 -6.17
N ASP A 295 -17.20 -1.18 -5.93
CA ASP A 295 -17.39 -1.78 -4.61
C ASP A 295 -16.06 -2.37 -4.13
N LEU A 296 -15.33 -1.58 -3.33
CA LEU A 296 -14.02 -1.97 -2.82
C LEU A 296 -14.12 -3.14 -1.84
N GLU A 297 -15.23 -3.29 -1.11
CA GLU A 297 -15.45 -4.40 -0.19
C GLU A 297 -15.67 -5.71 -0.96
N GLN A 298 -16.44 -5.66 -2.05
CA GLN A 298 -16.62 -6.80 -2.95
C GLN A 298 -15.30 -7.21 -3.61
N ILE A 299 -14.56 -6.26 -4.20
CA ILE A 299 -13.24 -6.49 -4.81
C ILE A 299 -12.31 -7.24 -3.85
N MET A 300 -12.32 -6.78 -2.62
CA MET A 300 -11.56 -7.31 -1.49
C MET A 300 -11.96 -8.75 -1.10
N ASN A 301 -13.26 -9.02 -0.96
CA ASN A 301 -13.79 -10.31 -0.52
C ASN A 301 -13.75 -11.37 -1.63
N GLU A 302 -13.88 -10.97 -2.88
CA GLU A 302 -13.78 -11.86 -4.04
C GLU A 302 -12.32 -12.20 -4.36
N GLY A 303 -11.38 -11.33 -3.97
CA GLY A 303 -9.96 -11.51 -4.25
C GLY A 303 -9.60 -11.00 -5.66
N LYS A 304 -10.19 -9.88 -6.08
CA LYS A 304 -9.95 -9.24 -7.37
C LYS A 304 -8.60 -8.51 -7.44
N ILE A 305 -8.25 -8.03 -8.63
CA ILE A 305 -7.03 -7.26 -8.91
C ILE A 305 -7.43 -5.80 -9.09
N LEU A 306 -7.18 -4.97 -8.08
CA LEU A 306 -7.41 -3.52 -8.16
C LEU A 306 -6.12 -2.82 -8.59
N ILE A 307 -6.15 -2.06 -9.66
CA ILE A 307 -5.02 -1.25 -10.12
C ILE A 307 -5.51 0.20 -10.20
N LEU A 308 -4.86 1.09 -9.47
CA LEU A 308 -5.13 2.51 -9.48
C LEU A 308 -3.92 3.25 -10.04
N ASN A 309 -4.06 3.72 -11.27
CA ASN A 309 -3.06 4.53 -11.95
C ASN A 309 -3.30 6.01 -11.64
N LEU A 310 -2.42 6.62 -10.85
CA LEU A 310 -2.46 8.03 -10.44
C LEU A 310 -1.35 8.85 -11.09
N SER A 311 -0.94 8.50 -12.30
CA SER A 311 0.14 9.18 -13.04
C SER A 311 0.11 10.70 -12.84
N GLN A 312 1.03 11.20 -12.00
CA GLN A 312 1.09 12.60 -11.59
C GLN A 312 1.33 13.53 -12.77
N GLY A 313 2.04 13.06 -13.80
CA GLY A 313 2.24 13.82 -15.04
C GLY A 313 0.93 14.12 -15.79
N LYS A 314 -0.12 13.31 -15.59
CA LYS A 314 -1.44 13.52 -16.19
C LYS A 314 -2.43 14.21 -15.24
N LEU A 315 -2.34 13.95 -13.93
CA LEU A 315 -3.29 14.46 -12.93
C LEU A 315 -2.87 15.75 -12.23
N GLY A 316 -1.57 16.02 -12.19
CA GLY A 316 -0.99 16.94 -11.22
C GLY A 316 -0.82 16.29 -9.84
N GLU A 317 0.16 16.79 -9.09
CA GLU A 317 0.56 16.23 -7.79
C GLU A 317 -0.56 16.27 -6.75
N ASP A 318 -1.20 17.43 -6.56
CA ASP A 318 -2.28 17.62 -5.58
C ASP A 318 -3.48 16.71 -5.86
N SER A 319 -3.89 16.59 -7.12
CA SER A 319 -5.02 15.75 -7.54
C SER A 319 -4.73 14.27 -7.32
N ALA A 320 -3.52 13.82 -7.68
CA ALA A 320 -3.08 12.45 -7.44
C ALA A 320 -3.03 12.16 -5.94
N ALA A 321 -2.44 13.05 -5.14
CA ALA A 321 -2.37 12.92 -3.69
C ALA A 321 -3.77 12.84 -3.06
N LEU A 322 -4.71 13.69 -3.47
CA LEU A 322 -6.10 13.68 -3.02
C LEU A 322 -6.78 12.35 -3.33
N LEU A 323 -6.79 11.94 -4.60
CA LEU A 323 -7.49 10.73 -5.05
C LEU A 323 -6.88 9.47 -4.42
N GLY A 324 -5.54 9.38 -4.38
CA GLY A 324 -4.85 8.27 -3.75
C GLY A 324 -5.18 8.16 -2.27
N ALA A 325 -5.12 9.27 -1.53
CA ALA A 325 -5.47 9.26 -0.10
C ALA A 325 -6.96 8.93 0.14
N MET A 326 -7.87 9.38 -0.73
CA MET A 326 -9.29 9.04 -0.67
C MET A 326 -9.53 7.55 -0.92
N ILE A 327 -8.94 6.97 -1.96
CA ILE A 327 -9.11 5.54 -2.28
C ILE A 327 -8.49 4.67 -1.19
N ILE A 328 -7.32 5.03 -0.66
CA ILE A 328 -6.71 4.33 0.48
C ILE A 328 -7.67 4.34 1.68
N THR A 329 -8.24 5.49 1.99
CA THR A 329 -9.22 5.62 3.08
C THR A 329 -10.44 4.71 2.83
N GLN A 330 -10.92 4.62 1.59
CA GLN A 330 -12.05 3.77 1.24
C GLN A 330 -11.71 2.27 1.28
N ILE A 331 -10.52 1.86 0.82
CA ILE A 331 -10.03 0.47 0.96
C ILE A 331 -9.95 0.09 2.44
N GLN A 332 -9.47 1.02 3.27
CA GLN A 332 -9.38 0.81 4.71
C GLN A 332 -10.76 0.65 5.35
N LEU A 333 -11.74 1.48 4.99
CA LEU A 333 -13.13 1.34 5.47
C LEU A 333 -13.76 0.02 5.00
N ALA A 334 -13.53 -0.35 3.74
CA ALA A 334 -13.96 -1.63 3.20
C ALA A 334 -13.33 -2.82 3.95
N ALA A 335 -12.06 -2.71 4.38
CA ALA A 335 -11.42 -3.71 5.22
C ALA A 335 -12.10 -3.80 6.60
N MET A 336 -12.39 -2.66 7.23
CA MET A 336 -13.05 -2.61 8.55
C MET A 336 -14.46 -3.20 8.52
N ASN A 337 -15.19 -3.08 7.41
CA ASN A 337 -16.49 -3.75 7.23
C ASN A 337 -16.40 -5.28 7.29
N ARG A 338 -15.23 -5.85 7.00
CA ARG A 338 -15.01 -7.29 7.16
C ARG A 338 -14.97 -7.75 8.61
N SER A 339 -15.06 -6.83 9.59
CA SER A 339 -15.24 -7.16 11.02
C SER A 339 -16.41 -8.13 11.27
N PHE A 340 -17.46 -8.08 10.43
CA PHE A 340 -18.63 -8.95 10.51
C PHE A 340 -18.41 -10.36 9.92
N ILE A 341 -17.30 -10.59 9.21
CA ILE A 341 -16.90 -11.91 8.68
C ILE A 341 -15.96 -12.57 9.70
N LYS A 342 -16.03 -13.88 9.93
CA LYS A 342 -15.08 -14.58 10.80
C LYS A 342 -13.65 -14.46 10.26
N GLU A 343 -12.66 -14.28 11.13
CA GLU A 343 -11.28 -14.01 10.70
C GLU A 343 -10.70 -15.10 9.77
N GLU A 344 -11.08 -16.35 10.01
CA GLU A 344 -10.69 -17.53 9.23
C GLU A 344 -11.35 -17.60 7.84
N GLU A 345 -12.50 -16.96 7.64
CA GLU A 345 -13.19 -16.87 6.35
C GLU A 345 -12.75 -15.65 5.53
N ARG A 346 -12.07 -14.68 6.16
CA ARG A 346 -11.55 -13.49 5.49
C ARG A 346 -10.39 -13.86 4.57
N LYS A 347 -10.55 -13.58 3.27
CA LYS A 347 -9.44 -13.68 2.30
C LYS A 347 -8.41 -12.58 2.55
N ASP A 348 -7.13 -12.94 2.43
CA ASP A 348 -6.04 -11.95 2.43
C ASP A 348 -6.14 -11.05 1.20
N PHE A 349 -5.94 -9.75 1.42
CA PHE A 349 -5.83 -8.75 0.37
C PHE A 349 -4.52 -7.99 0.53
N PHE A 350 -3.67 -8.02 -0.49
CA PHE A 350 -2.34 -7.41 -0.45
C PHE A 350 -2.34 -6.08 -1.21
N LEU A 351 -2.24 -4.97 -0.48
CA LEU A 351 -2.19 -3.63 -1.05
C LEU A 351 -0.74 -3.15 -1.14
N TYR A 352 -0.31 -2.90 -2.37
CA TYR A 352 1.00 -2.37 -2.74
C TYR A 352 0.87 -0.88 -3.05
N VAL A 353 1.68 -0.06 -2.39
CA VAL A 353 1.68 1.39 -2.57
C VAL A 353 3.10 1.83 -2.85
N ASP A 354 3.35 2.28 -4.08
CA ASP A 354 4.62 2.92 -4.43
C ASP A 354 4.61 4.38 -3.98
N GLU A 355 5.79 4.91 -3.64
CA GLU A 355 6.01 6.26 -3.12
C GLU A 355 4.95 6.68 -2.08
N PHE A 356 4.77 5.84 -1.04
CA PHE A 356 3.65 5.89 -0.10
C PHE A 356 3.50 7.23 0.62
N GLN A 357 4.61 7.97 0.79
CA GLN A 357 4.63 9.28 1.43
C GLN A 357 3.75 10.31 0.71
N ASN A 358 3.49 10.13 -0.59
CA ASN A 358 2.60 11.00 -1.36
C ASN A 358 1.16 10.92 -0.82
N PHE A 359 0.76 9.77 -0.28
CA PHE A 359 -0.63 9.53 0.17
C PHE A 359 -0.79 9.38 1.69
N ALA A 360 0.29 9.08 2.42
CA ALA A 360 0.25 8.84 3.88
C ALA A 360 -0.32 10.02 4.69
N THR A 361 -1.43 9.80 5.40
CA THR A 361 -2.00 10.72 6.40
C THR A 361 -1.73 10.21 7.82
N THR A 362 -1.91 11.05 8.84
CA THR A 362 -1.81 10.63 10.25
C THR A 362 -2.89 9.61 10.62
N SER A 363 -4.10 9.78 10.08
CA SER A 363 -5.20 8.80 10.23
C SER A 363 -4.84 7.45 9.63
N PHE A 364 -4.20 7.43 8.46
CA PHE A 364 -3.71 6.21 7.82
C PHE A 364 -2.78 5.43 8.77
N VAL A 365 -1.75 6.07 9.34
CA VAL A 365 -0.77 5.40 10.23
C VAL A 365 -1.41 4.75 11.45
N LYS A 366 -2.36 5.43 12.10
CA LYS A 366 -3.06 4.87 13.26
C LYS A 366 -3.82 3.59 12.88
N ILE A 367 -4.37 3.56 11.67
CA ILE A 367 -5.26 2.50 11.22
C ILE A 367 -4.49 1.35 10.54
N LEU A 368 -3.28 1.61 10.01
CA LEU A 368 -2.30 0.58 9.64
C LEU A 368 -2.13 -0.45 10.76
N SER A 369 -2.02 0.03 12.00
CA SER A 369 -1.83 -0.80 13.18
C SER A 369 -2.98 -1.78 13.44
N GLU A 370 -4.18 -1.48 12.92
CA GLU A 370 -5.39 -2.29 13.09
C GLU A 370 -5.72 -3.15 11.86
N ALA A 371 -5.18 -2.80 10.68
CA ALA A 371 -5.48 -3.42 9.39
C ALA A 371 -5.24 -4.94 9.36
N ARG A 372 -4.27 -5.43 10.16
CA ARG A 372 -3.96 -6.86 10.30
C ARG A 372 -5.18 -7.70 10.68
N LYS A 373 -6.05 -7.19 11.57
CA LYS A 373 -7.27 -7.90 12.01
C LYS A 373 -8.20 -8.15 10.82
N TYR A 374 -8.18 -7.29 9.82
CA TYR A 374 -9.08 -7.35 8.66
C TYR A 374 -8.50 -8.10 7.46
N ARG A 375 -7.36 -8.79 7.62
CA ARG A 375 -6.64 -9.49 6.55
C ARG A 375 -6.25 -8.55 5.38
N LEU A 376 -5.98 -7.28 5.69
CA LEU A 376 -5.38 -6.31 4.79
C LEU A 376 -3.87 -6.22 5.10
N ALA A 377 -3.04 -6.72 4.18
CA ALA A 377 -1.59 -6.67 4.28
C ALA A 377 -1.05 -5.58 3.35
N LEU A 378 -0.05 -4.84 3.81
CA LEU A 378 0.43 -3.64 3.10
C LEU A 378 1.90 -3.77 2.76
N THR A 379 2.26 -3.37 1.55
CA THR A 379 3.64 -3.25 1.10
C THR A 379 3.86 -1.81 0.66
N LEU A 380 4.60 -1.05 1.46
CA LEU A 380 4.80 0.39 1.28
C LEU A 380 6.24 0.64 0.83
N ALA A 381 6.45 1.37 -0.26
CA ALA A 381 7.79 1.78 -0.70
C ALA A 381 8.02 3.28 -0.50
N LYS A 382 9.25 3.61 -0.06
CA LYS A 382 9.79 4.97 0.06
C LYS A 382 11.15 5.07 -0.61
#